data_AF-A0AAU3NEJ6-F1
#
_entry.id   AF-A0AAU3NEJ6-F1
#
_cell.length_a   1.000
_cell.length_b   1.000
_cell.length_c   1.000
_cell.angle_alpha   90.00
_cell.angle_beta   90.00
_cell.angle_gamma   90.00
#
_symmetry.space_group_name_H-M   'P 1'
#
loop_
_entity.id
_entity.type
_entity.pdbx_description
1 polymer ?
#
loop_
_entity_poly.entity_id
_entity_poly.type
_entity_poly.pdbx_seq_one_letter_code
_entity_poly.pdbx_strand_id
1 'polypeptide(L)'
;MLRVSPRQRPRLIEIIRNLAERIAEARTNGWLGEVQGLQVSLTKAKEKLVALDRSLERTHNNSWGGPIELGMPVITGPRPGPA
;
A
#
# COMPACT_ATOMS: atom_id res chain seq x y z
N MET A 1 13.36 -2.70 5.15
CA MET A 1 11.97 -2.19 5.17
C MET A 1 11.56 -1.82 3.76
N LEU A 2 10.51 -2.45 3.22
CA LEU A 2 10.07 -2.24 1.83
C LEU A 2 9.31 -0.91 1.75
N ARG A 3 9.99 0.19 1.36
CA ARG A 3 9.29 1.45 1.07
C ARG A 3 8.36 1.21 -0.12
N VAL A 4 7.08 1.39 0.09
CA VAL A 4 6.07 1.30 -0.97
C VAL A 4 6.33 2.46 -1.93
N SER A 5 6.87 2.17 -3.11
CA SER A 5 7.25 3.22 -4.05
C SER A 5 6.00 3.95 -4.55
N PRO A 6 5.94 5.29 -4.57
CA PRO A 6 4.78 6.07 -5.06
C PRO A 6 4.44 5.77 -6.53
N ARG A 7 5.40 5.25 -7.30
CA ARG A 7 5.19 4.72 -8.66
C ARG A 7 4.28 3.48 -8.72
N GLN A 8 3.93 2.87 -7.59
CA GLN A 8 3.06 1.69 -7.53
C GLN A 8 1.57 2.04 -7.66
N ARG A 9 1.16 3.28 -7.32
CA ARG A 9 -0.24 3.73 -7.44
C ARG A 9 -0.79 3.62 -8.88
N PRO A 10 -0.16 4.22 -9.92
CA PRO A 10 -0.65 4.11 -11.29
C PRO A 10 -0.71 2.66 -11.76
N ARG A 11 0.34 1.88 -11.48
CA ARG A 11 0.40 0.45 -11.84
C ARG A 11 -0.74 -0.36 -11.22
N LEU A 12 -1.11 -0.06 -9.98
CA LEU A 12 -2.19 -0.77 -9.29
C LEU A 12 -3.57 -0.41 -9.87
N ILE A 13 -3.76 0.84 -10.30
CA ILE A 13 -4.96 1.27 -11.02
C ILE A 13 -5.08 0.52 -12.35
N GLU A 14 -3.98 0.36 -13.09
CA GLU A 14 -3.95 -0.43 -14.33
C GLU A 14 -4.34 -1.89 -14.09
N ILE A 15 -3.80 -2.51 -13.03
CA ILE A 15 -4.16 -3.89 -12.65
C ILE A 15 -5.65 -4.00 -12.31
N ILE A 16 -6.21 -3.05 -11.56
CA ILE A 16 -7.64 -3.02 -11.21
C ILE A 16 -8.51 -2.92 -12.47
N ARG A 17 -8.13 -2.07 -13.43
CA ARG A 17 -8.84 -1.94 -14.71
C ARG A 17 -8.79 -3.23 -15.51
N ASN A 18 -7.61 -3.83 -15.66
CA ASN A 18 -7.43 -5.07 -16.39
C ASN A 18 -8.20 -6.25 -15.76
N LEU A 19 -8.22 -6.33 -14.43
CA LEU A 19 -9.02 -7.34 -13.73
C LEU A 19 -10.53 -7.14 -13.96
N ALA A 20 -11.00 -5.90 -13.99
CA ALA A 20 -12.41 -5.61 -14.27
C ALA A 20 -12.81 -6.03 -15.69
N GLU A 21 -11.97 -5.75 -16.68
CA GLU A 21 -12.15 -6.21 -18.07
C GLU A 21 -12.20 -7.75 -18.12
N ARG A 22 -11.21 -8.40 -17.51
CA ARG A 22 -11.12 -9.87 -17.47
C ARG A 22 -12.34 -10.53 -16.82
N ILE A 23 -12.92 -9.90 -15.80
CA ILE A 23 -14.17 -10.35 -15.16
C ILE A 23 -15.35 -10.23 -16.13
N ALA A 24 -15.44 -9.14 -16.89
CA ALA A 24 -16.51 -8.96 -17.87
C ALA A 24 -16.41 -10.00 -19.00
N GLU A 25 -15.20 -10.25 -19.49
CA GLU A 25 -14.92 -11.30 -20.48
C GLU A 25 -15.26 -12.69 -19.93
N ALA A 26 -14.79 -13.02 -18.73
CA ALA A 26 -15.05 -14.33 -18.11
C ALA A 26 -16.55 -14.54 -17.84
N ARG A 27 -17.30 -13.49 -17.47
CA ARG A 27 -18.76 -13.55 -17.34
C ARG A 27 -19.45 -13.80 -18.68
N THR A 28 -19.00 -13.13 -19.73
CA THR A 28 -19.56 -13.26 -21.08
C THR A 28 -19.31 -14.65 -21.66
N ASN A 29 -18.13 -15.22 -21.41
CA ASN A 29 -17.73 -16.56 -21.86
C ASN A 29 -18.20 -17.69 -20.92
N GLY A 30 -18.90 -17.38 -19.82
CA GLY A 30 -19.40 -18.39 -18.88
C GLY A 30 -18.33 -19.05 -18.01
N TRP A 31 -17.13 -18.46 -17.90
CA TRP A 31 -16.04 -18.96 -17.05
C TRP A 31 -16.24 -18.60 -15.58
N LEU A 32 -17.31 -19.14 -14.97
CA LEU A 32 -17.71 -18.81 -13.59
C LEU A 32 -16.63 -19.08 -12.54
N GLY A 33 -15.80 -20.11 -12.73
CA GLY A 33 -14.66 -20.42 -11.84
C GLY A 33 -13.60 -19.32 -11.85
N GLU A 34 -13.23 -18.84 -13.03
CA GLU A 34 -12.27 -17.75 -13.20
C GLU A 34 -12.84 -16.42 -12.68
N VAL A 35 -14.14 -16.16 -12.90
CA VAL A 35 -14.80 -14.94 -12.39
C VAL A 35 -14.62 -14.80 -10.88
N GLN A 36 -14.81 -15.87 -10.10
CA GLN A 36 -14.64 -15.82 -8.65
C GLN A 36 -13.19 -15.49 -8.25
N GLY A 37 -12.21 -16.17 -8.86
CA GLY A 37 -10.79 -15.92 -8.58
C GLY A 37 -10.35 -14.49 -8.94
N LEU A 38 -10.84 -13.98 -10.07
CA LEU A 38 -10.59 -12.61 -10.52
C LEU A 38 -11.27 -11.58 -9.60
N GLN A 39 -12.48 -11.86 -9.11
CA GLN A 39 -13.20 -10.96 -8.20
C GLN A 39 -12.49 -10.84 -6.83
N VAL A 40 -11.98 -11.95 -6.29
CA VAL A 40 -11.14 -11.94 -5.08
C VAL A 40 -9.87 -11.13 -5.31
N SER A 41 -9.22 -11.33 -6.46
CA SER A 41 -8.00 -10.59 -6.83
C SER A 41 -8.26 -9.09 -6.98
N LEU A 42 -9.41 -8.72 -7.58
CA LEU A 42 -9.84 -7.33 -7.72
C LEU A 42 -10.06 -6.66 -6.36
N THR A 43 -10.72 -7.35 -5.42
CA THR A 43 -10.93 -6.84 -4.05
C THR A 43 -9.59 -6.60 -3.37
N LYS A 44 -8.67 -7.57 -3.39
CA LYS A 44 -7.33 -7.42 -2.80
C LYS A 44 -6.53 -6.28 -3.45
N ALA A 45 -6.64 -6.10 -4.76
CA ALA A 45 -5.98 -5.00 -5.46
C ALA A 45 -6.52 -3.63 -5.01
N LYS A 46 -7.85 -3.51 -4.84
CA LYS A 46 -8.48 -2.28 -4.31
C LYS A 46 -8.09 -2.00 -2.86
N GLU A 47 -8.07 -3.01 -1.99
CA GLU A 47 -7.61 -2.86 -0.61
C GLU A 47 -6.17 -2.35 -0.54
N LYS A 48 -5.29 -2.91 -1.39
CA LYS A 48 -3.90 -2.46 -1.50
C LYS A 48 -3.78 -1.01 -1.97
N LEU A 49 -4.68 -0.55 -2.85
CA LEU A 49 -4.72 0.85 -3.30
C LEU A 49 -5.09 1.77 -2.15
N VAL A 50 -6.11 1.43 -1.37
CA VAL A 50 -6.53 2.20 -0.18
C VAL A 50 -5.40 2.25 0.86
N ALA A 51 -4.73 1.14 1.12
CA ALA A 51 -3.59 1.10 2.04
C ALA A 51 -2.43 1.99 1.55
N LEU A 52 -2.17 1.96 0.25
CA LEU A 52 -1.13 2.78 -0.38
C LEU A 52 -1.49 4.28 -0.29
N ASP A 53 -2.74 4.65 -0.56
CA ASP A 53 -3.23 6.03 -0.48
C ASP A 53 -3.09 6.59 0.95
N ARG A 54 -3.50 5.83 1.98
CA ARG A 54 -3.29 6.20 3.40
C ARG A 54 -1.81 6.33 3.77
N SER A 55 -0.95 5.47 3.20
CA SER A 55 0.50 5.55 3.47
C SER A 55 1.13 6.80 2.87
N LEU A 56 0.69 7.18 1.65
CA LEU A 56 1.12 8.42 0.99
C LEU A 56 0.64 9.64 1.76
N GLU A 57 -0.62 9.67 2.20
CA GLU A 57 -1.18 10.73 3.02
C GLU A 57 -0.40 10.91 4.33
N ARG A 58 -0.09 9.82 5.03
CA ARG A 58 0.75 9.85 6.24
C ARG A 58 2.14 10.42 5.96
N THR A 59 2.81 9.99 4.89
CA THR A 59 4.13 10.54 4.54
C THR A 59 4.06 12.01 4.14
N HIS A 60 2.99 12.44 3.47
CA HIS A 60 2.80 13.84 3.07
C HIS A 60 2.51 14.74 4.28
N ASN A 61 1.67 14.30 5.20
CA ASN A 61 1.35 15.02 6.44
C ASN A 61 2.55 15.10 7.40
N ASN A 62 3.46 14.12 7.36
CA ASN A 62 4.73 14.19 8.09
C ASN A 62 5.80 15.04 7.37
N SER A 63 5.58 15.45 6.11
CA SER A 63 6.55 16.25 5.34
C SER A 63 6.54 17.74 5.68
N TRP A 64 5.72 18.17 6.64
CA TRP A 64 5.72 19.52 7.23
C TRP A 64 6.12 19.51 8.73
N GLY A 65 6.83 18.48 9.17
CA GLY A 65 7.25 18.32 10.56
C GLY A 65 8.45 17.37 10.72
N GLY A 66 9.59 17.77 10.17
CA GLY A 66 10.90 17.19 10.48
C GLY A 66 11.21 15.83 9.82
N PRO A 67 12.49 15.53 9.58
CA PRO A 67 12.90 14.24 9.03
C PRO A 67 12.52 13.14 10.03
N ILE A 68 11.73 12.18 9.55
CA ILE A 68 11.54 10.87 10.19
C ILE A 68 12.89 10.15 10.27
N GLU A 69 13.62 10.45 11.33
CA GLU A 69 14.75 9.71 11.84
C GLU A 69 14.23 8.32 12.23
N LEU A 70 14.71 7.31 11.50
CA LEU A 70 14.39 5.91 11.73
C LEU A 70 14.91 5.54 13.12
N GLY A 71 13.98 5.42 14.08
CA GLY A 71 14.24 5.21 15.50
C GLY A 71 15.35 4.19 15.77
N MET A 72 16.56 4.70 15.95
CA MET A 72 17.36 4.29 17.08
C MET A 72 16.60 4.83 18.29
N PRO A 73 16.13 4.00 19.24
CA PRO A 73 15.71 4.55 20.50
C PRO A 73 16.95 5.21 21.11
N VAL A 74 16.97 6.54 21.21
CA VAL A 74 17.93 7.22 22.08
C VAL A 74 17.48 6.90 23.51
N ILE A 75 17.87 5.72 23.99
CA ILE A 75 17.90 5.43 25.41
C ILE A 75 18.96 6.38 25.96
N THR A 76 18.52 7.56 26.41
CA THR A 76 19.33 8.43 27.25
C THR A 76 19.60 7.67 28.53
N GLY A 77 20.71 6.92 28.57
CA GLY A 77 21.21 6.35 29.80
C GLY A 77 21.47 7.50 30.79
N PRO A 78 21.14 7.35 32.09
CA PRO A 78 21.50 8.36 33.07
C PRO A 78 23.02 8.45 33.16
N ARG A 79 23.57 9.63 32.83
CA ARG A 79 24.97 9.95 33.11
C ARG A 79 25.18 9.97 34.64
N PRO A 80 26.18 9.27 35.20
CA PRO A 80 26.61 9.53 36.56
C PRO A 80 27.32 10.90 36.60
N GLY A 81 26.79 11.83 37.39
CA GLY A 81 27.45 13.10 37.69
C GLY A 81 28.36 12.96 38.91
N PRO A 82 29.54 13.60 38.92
CA PRO A 82 30.47 13.56 40.05
C PRO A 82 30.10 14.59 41.13
N ALA A 83 30.03 14.14 42.38
CA ALA A 83 30.28 14.93 43.60
C ALA A 83 30.62 13.98 44.75
#